data_AF-A0AAN8M8B2-F1
#
_entry.id   AF-A0AAN8M8B2-F1
#
_cell.length_a   1.000
_cell.length_b   1.000
_cell.length_c   1.000
_cell.angle_alpha   90.00
_cell.angle_beta   90.00
_cell.angle_gamma   90.00
#
_symmetry.space_group_name_H-M   'P 1'
#
loop_
_entity.id
_entity.type
_entity.pdbx_description
1 polymer ?
#
loop_
_entity_poly.entity_id
_entity_poly.type
_entity_poly.pdbx_seq_one_letter_code
_entity_poly.pdbx_strand_id
1 'polypeptide(L)'
;RDQLQTSYNTLTKERGQLQTSYNNLTEERDQLQTSYNNLTKERDQLQTERDILNRRLTNLKQTCPEGWQKFESSWYFLSTETKTWKESREDCLERGADLVIINSENEQ
;
A
#
# COMPACT_ATOMS: atom_id res chain seq x y z
N ARG A 1 20.53 -67.86 0.79
CA ARG A 1 20.78 -67.23 -0.54
C ARG A 1 19.53 -66.48 -1.00
N ASP A 2 18.37 -67.14 -1.03
CA ASP A 2 17.12 -66.54 -1.54
C ASP A 2 16.59 -65.36 -0.71
N GLN A 3 16.68 -65.44 0.63
CA GLN A 3 16.31 -64.31 1.50
C GLN A 3 17.15 -63.04 1.24
N LEU A 4 18.42 -63.22 0.92
CA LEU A 4 19.35 -62.12 0.64
C LEU A 4 19.04 -61.47 -0.71
N GLN A 5 18.65 -62.28 -1.70
CA GLN A 5 18.23 -61.80 -3.01
C GLN A 5 16.92 -60.99 -2.92
N THR A 6 15.96 -61.47 -2.11
CA THR A 6 14.69 -60.76 -1.88
C THR A 6 14.93 -59.42 -1.18
N SER A 7 15.76 -59.37 -0.14
CA SER A 7 16.03 -58.11 0.56
C SER A 7 16.73 -57.09 -0.35
N TYR A 8 17.68 -57.54 -1.18
CA TYR A 8 18.36 -56.69 -2.15
C TYR A 8 17.38 -56.08 -3.19
N ASN A 9 16.46 -56.90 -3.70
CA ASN A 9 15.45 -56.44 -4.66
C ASN A 9 14.49 -55.42 -4.03
N THR A 10 14.08 -55.65 -2.78
CA THR A 10 13.24 -54.70 -2.02
C THR A 10 13.96 -53.37 -1.81
N LEU A 11 15.21 -53.41 -1.32
CA LEU A 11 16.01 -52.20 -1.08
C LEU A 11 16.23 -51.39 -2.37
N THR A 12 16.39 -52.07 -3.50
CA THR A 12 16.54 -51.41 -4.82
C THR A 12 15.26 -50.66 -5.21
N LYS A 13 14.08 -51.23 -4.93
CA LYS A 13 12.80 -50.56 -5.19
C LYS A 13 12.60 -49.34 -4.29
N GLU A 14 12.88 -49.49 -3.00
CA GLU A 14 12.79 -48.39 -2.02
C GLU A 14 13.73 -47.24 -2.40
N ARG A 15 14.96 -47.55 -2.81
CA ARG A 15 15.91 -46.54 -3.31
C ARG A 15 15.37 -45.80 -4.55
N GLY A 16 14.74 -46.52 -5.48
CA GLY A 16 14.12 -45.91 -6.65
C GLY A 16 12.96 -44.98 -6.29
N GLN A 17 12.10 -45.41 -5.37
CA GLN A 17 11.00 -44.59 -4.86
C GLN A 17 11.52 -43.33 -4.14
N LEU A 18 12.55 -43.48 -3.31
CA LEU A 18 13.17 -42.36 -2.60
C LEU A 18 13.80 -41.37 -3.57
N GLN A 19 14.47 -41.85 -4.62
CA GLN A 19 15.05 -41.00 -5.66
C GLN A 19 13.97 -40.16 -6.38
N THR A 20 12.85 -40.76 -6.74
CA THR A 20 11.73 -40.03 -7.36
C THR A 20 11.17 -38.98 -6.41
N SER A 21 10.95 -39.33 -5.15
CA SER A 21 10.45 -38.38 -4.15
C SER A 21 11.42 -37.21 -3.93
N TYR A 22 12.73 -37.47 -3.92
CA TYR A 22 13.75 -36.44 -3.78
C TYR A 22 13.76 -35.46 -4.96
N ASN A 23 13.61 -35.97 -6.19
CA ASN A 23 13.54 -35.14 -7.39
C ASN A 23 12.29 -34.24 -7.37
N ASN A 24 11.13 -34.80 -7.03
CA ASN A 24 9.89 -34.03 -6.92
C ASN A 24 10.01 -32.91 -5.87
N LEU A 25 10.56 -33.22 -4.70
CA LEU A 25 10.75 -32.22 -3.64
C LEU A 25 11.74 -31.12 -4.06
N THR A 26 12.74 -31.48 -4.87
CA THR A 26 13.68 -30.52 -5.44
C THR A 26 12.97 -29.55 -6.40
N GLU A 27 12.08 -30.06 -7.26
CA GLU A 27 11.27 -29.23 -8.15
C GLU A 27 10.32 -28.31 -7.38
N GLU A 28 9.62 -28.82 -6.36
CA GLU A 28 8.74 -28.01 -5.51
C GLU A 28 9.50 -26.89 -4.79
N ARG A 29 10.69 -27.19 -4.27
CA ARG A 29 11.57 -26.20 -3.64
C ARG A 29 11.96 -25.10 -4.63
N ASP A 30 12.35 -25.45 -5.84
CA ASP A 30 12.79 -24.48 -6.84
C ASP A 30 11.63 -23.60 -7.33
N GLN A 31 10.42 -24.17 -7.43
CA GLN A 31 9.19 -23.42 -7.68
C GLN A 31 8.86 -22.44 -6.54
N LEU A 32 8.92 -22.91 -5.29
CA LEU A 32 8.71 -22.06 -4.11
C LEU A 32 9.73 -20.92 -4.03
N GLN A 33 11.01 -21.21 -4.31
CA GLN A 33 12.07 -20.21 -4.34
C GLN A 33 11.78 -19.12 -5.38
N THR A 34 11.29 -19.51 -6.56
CA THR A 34 10.91 -18.57 -7.62
C THR A 34 9.74 -17.69 -7.18
N SER A 35 8.69 -18.29 -6.62
CA SER A 35 7.53 -17.56 -6.09
C SER A 35 7.94 -16.56 -4.99
N TYR A 36 8.77 -16.99 -4.05
CA TYR A 36 9.28 -16.15 -2.96
C TYR A 36 10.05 -14.92 -3.49
N ASN A 37 10.89 -15.11 -4.51
CA ASN A 37 11.64 -14.03 -5.12
C ASN A 37 10.72 -13.01 -5.82
N ASN A 38 9.64 -13.47 -6.45
CA ASN A 38 8.65 -12.59 -7.08
C ASN A 38 7.86 -11.79 -6.03
N LEU A 39 7.35 -12.45 -4.99
CA LEU A 39 6.68 -11.81 -3.86
C LEU A 39 7.56 -10.78 -3.16
N THR A 40 8.86 -11.06 -3.03
CA THR A 40 9.83 -10.12 -2.47
C THR A 40 9.92 -8.84 -3.30
N LYS A 41 9.97 -8.95 -4.64
CA LYS A 41 9.99 -7.80 -5.55
C LYS A 41 8.70 -6.98 -5.47
N GLU A 42 7.53 -7.63 -5.45
CA GLU A 42 6.24 -6.94 -5.31
C GLU A 42 6.15 -6.17 -3.98
N ARG A 43 6.59 -6.80 -2.89
CA ARG A 43 6.67 -6.14 -1.57
C ARG A 43 7.56 -4.91 -1.62
N ASP A 44 8.73 -4.98 -2.25
CA ASP A 44 9.66 -3.84 -2.33
C ASP A 44 9.10 -2.70 -3.20
N GLN A 45 8.35 -3.04 -4.26
CA GLN A 45 7.63 -2.06 -5.09
C GLN A 45 6.54 -1.35 -4.30
N LEU A 46 5.66 -2.10 -3.62
CA LEU A 46 4.58 -1.54 -2.80
C LEU A 46 5.12 -0.68 -1.66
N GLN A 47 6.23 -1.11 -1.04
CA GLN A 47 6.92 -0.35 -0.01
C GLN A 47 7.39 1.01 -0.54
N THR A 48 7.97 1.02 -1.75
CA THR A 48 8.40 2.26 -2.42
C THR A 48 7.22 3.19 -2.74
N GLU A 49 6.12 2.65 -3.27
CA GLU A 49 4.90 3.43 -3.55
C GLU A 49 4.31 4.04 -2.29
N ARG A 50 4.23 3.26 -1.21
CA ARG A 50 3.78 3.73 0.10
C ARG A 50 4.62 4.89 0.59
N ASP A 51 5.94 4.81 0.47
CA ASP A 51 6.84 5.88 0.93
C ASP A 51 6.69 7.15 0.08
N ILE A 52 6.49 7.02 -1.23
CA ILE A 52 6.18 8.14 -2.13
C ILE A 52 4.87 8.82 -1.73
N LEU A 53 3.81 8.03 -1.51
CA LEU A 53 2.50 8.55 -1.11
C LEU A 53 2.55 9.24 0.24
N ASN A 54 3.26 8.65 1.21
CA ASN A 54 3.43 9.24 2.52
C ASN A 54 4.16 10.59 2.45
N ARG A 55 5.20 10.70 1.62
CA ARG A 55 5.90 11.98 1.39
C ARG A 55 4.98 13.03 0.77
N ARG A 56 4.16 12.66 -0.21
CA ARG A 56 3.16 13.57 -0.81
C ARG A 56 2.15 14.05 0.22
N LEU A 57 1.67 13.14 1.08
CA LEU A 57 0.74 13.46 2.15
C LEU A 57 1.36 14.44 3.16
N THR A 58 2.61 14.21 3.56
CA THR A 58 3.34 15.14 4.45
C THR A 58 3.48 16.51 3.82
N ASN A 59 3.84 16.61 2.54
CA ASN A 59 3.91 17.89 1.83
C ASN A 59 2.54 18.59 1.79
N LEU A 60 1.45 17.88 1.53
CA LEU A 60 0.09 18.43 1.56
C LEU A 60 -0.35 18.92 2.94
N LYS A 61 0.20 18.35 4.02
CA LYS A 61 -0.03 18.85 5.38
C LYS A 61 0.74 20.14 5.66
N GLN A 62 1.82 20.42 4.92
CA GLN A 62 2.74 21.52 5.18
C GLN A 62 2.39 22.81 4.42
N THR A 63 1.36 22.81 3.57
CA THR A 63 0.99 23.95 2.71
C THR A 63 -0.19 24.77 3.23
N CYS A 64 -0.52 24.73 4.52
CA CYS A 64 -1.60 25.58 5.04
C CYS A 64 -1.09 27.03 5.07
N PRO A 65 -1.60 27.94 4.21
CA PRO A 65 -1.20 29.33 4.30
C PRO A 65 -1.63 29.88 5.66
N GLU A 66 -0.87 30.82 6.20
CA GLU A 66 -1.14 31.38 7.52
C GLU A 66 -2.57 31.94 7.59
N GLY A 67 -3.31 31.57 8.64
CA GLY A 67 -4.72 31.94 8.82
C GLY A 67 -5.76 31.02 8.16
N TRP A 68 -5.34 30.04 7.36
CA TRP A 68 -6.25 29.01 6.85
C TRP A 68 -6.33 27.82 7.80
N GLN A 69 -7.50 27.19 7.85
CA GLN A 69 -7.77 25.99 8.62
C GLN A 69 -8.19 24.87 7.68
N LYS A 70 -7.61 23.70 7.85
CA LYS A 70 -7.99 22.51 7.08
C LYS A 70 -9.06 21.74 7.82
N PHE A 71 -10.17 21.47 7.15
CA PHE A 71 -11.18 20.52 7.59
C PHE A 71 -11.49 19.58 6.43
N GLU A 72 -11.36 18.28 6.67
CA GLU A 72 -11.42 17.24 5.64
C GLU A 72 -10.54 17.53 4.41
N SER A 73 -11.14 17.65 3.23
CA SER A 73 -10.50 17.92 1.94
C SER A 73 -10.51 19.41 1.55
N SER A 74 -11.09 20.29 2.38
CA SER A 74 -11.28 21.71 2.10
C SER A 74 -10.49 22.61 3.05
N TRP A 75 -10.16 23.81 2.59
CA TRP A 75 -9.49 24.83 3.38
C TRP A 75 -10.45 26.00 3.61
N TYR A 76 -10.50 26.46 4.86
CA TYR A 76 -11.42 27.48 5.32
C TYR A 76 -10.62 28.65 5.88
N PHE A 77 -11.06 29.86 5.59
CA PHE A 77 -10.47 31.09 6.14
C PHE A 77 -11.56 31.85 6.88
N LEU A 78 -11.34 32.09 8.18
CA LEU A 78 -12.29 32.85 9.00
C LEU A 78 -11.81 34.30 9.11
N SER A 79 -12.47 35.19 8.39
CA SER A 79 -12.19 36.62 8.48
C SER A 79 -12.59 37.17 9.85
N THR A 80 -11.80 38.11 10.36
CA THR A 80 -12.13 38.90 11.56
C THR A 80 -12.82 40.23 11.23
N GLU A 81 -12.91 40.56 9.94
CA GLU A 81 -13.55 41.78 9.44
C GLU A 81 -15.02 41.53 9.10
N THR A 82 -15.87 42.52 9.40
CA THR A 82 -17.28 42.52 8.99
C THR A 82 -17.43 43.28 7.67
N LYS A 83 -17.93 42.59 6.64
CA LYS A 83 -18.21 43.15 5.31
C LYS A 83 -19.64 42.80 4.89
N THR A 84 -20.20 43.49 3.90
CA THR A 84 -21.46 43.05 3.28
C THR A 84 -21.26 41.71 2.56
N TRP A 85 -22.34 40.97 2.30
CA TRP A 85 -22.23 39.65 1.64
C TRP A 85 -21.45 39.70 0.32
N LYS A 86 -21.69 40.75 -0.49
CA LYS A 86 -21.02 40.94 -1.77
C LYS A 86 -19.52 41.18 -1.60
N GLU A 87 -19.15 42.07 -0.70
CA GLU A 87 -17.75 42.40 -0.39
C GLU A 87 -17.01 41.20 0.23
N SER A 88 -17.67 40.42 1.11
CA SER A 88 -17.10 39.19 1.67
C SER A 88 -16.82 38.15 0.58
N ARG A 89 -17.72 38.00 -0.38
CA ARG A 89 -17.52 37.07 -1.49
C ARG A 89 -16.39 37.52 -2.41
N GLU A 90 -16.33 38.82 -2.73
CA GLU A 90 -15.22 39.41 -3.49
C GLU A 90 -13.87 39.18 -2.77
N ASP A 91 -13.81 39.36 -1.45
CA ASP A 91 -12.60 39.06 -0.64
C ASP A 91 -12.18 37.58 -0.71
N CYS A 92 -13.13 36.64 -0.62
CA CYS A 92 -12.83 35.21 -0.80
C CYS A 92 -12.27 34.90 -2.20
N LEU A 93 -12.85 35.50 -3.24
CA LEU A 93 -12.41 35.32 -4.63
C LEU A 93 -11.02 35.89 -4.87
N GLU A 94 -10.70 37.06 -4.30
CA GLU A 94 -9.35 37.65 -4.35
C GLU A 94 -8.28 36.74 -3.69
N ARG A 95 -8.68 35.97 -2.68
CA ARG A 95 -7.82 34.98 -2.00
C ARG A 95 -7.76 33.62 -2.71
N GLY A 96 -8.45 33.46 -3.84
CA GLY A 96 -8.49 32.21 -4.61
C GLY A 96 -9.45 31.14 -4.06
N ALA A 97 -10.44 31.54 -3.27
CA ALA A 97 -11.52 30.67 -2.75
C ALA A 97 -12.91 31.24 -3.12
N ASP A 98 -13.97 30.66 -2.56
CA ASP A 98 -15.33 31.23 -2.62
C ASP A 98 -15.92 31.24 -1.21
N LEU A 99 -16.98 32.02 -1.01
CA LEU A 99 -17.66 32.11 0.27
C LEU A 99 -18.26 30.75 0.63
N VAL A 100 -18.00 30.28 1.85
CA VAL A 100 -18.39 28.95 2.30
C VAL A 100 -19.91 28.73 2.23
N ILE A 101 -20.32 27.59 1.70
CA ILE A 101 -21.68 27.08 1.74
C ILE A 101 -21.65 25.80 2.55
N ILE A 102 -22.22 25.83 3.75
CA ILE A 102 -22.27 24.68 4.65
C ILE A 102 -23.33 23.71 4.13
N ASN A 103 -22.89 22.53 3.67
CA ASN A 103 -23.76 21.53 3.05
C ASN A 103 -24.05 20.31 3.93
N SER A 104 -23.49 20.25 5.15
CA SER A 104 -23.70 19.13 6.08
C SER A 104 -23.68 19.57 7.55
N GLU A 105 -24.32 18.78 8.42
CA GLU A 105 -24.32 19.00 9.89
C GLU A 105 -22.90 18.87 10.48
N ASN A 106 -22.03 18.07 9.85
CA ASN A 106 -20.62 17.94 10.25
C ASN A 106 -19.76 19.17 9.88
N GLU A 107 -20.24 20.02 8.98
CA GLU A 107 -19.53 21.23 8.51
C GLU A 107 -19.97 22.50 9.29
N GLN A 108 -20.97 22.38 10.16
CA GLN A 108 -21.46 23.44 11.05
C GLN A 108 -20.68 23.50 12.36
#